data_AF-A0A7V0YUJ2-F1
#
_entry.id   AF-A0A7V0YUJ2-F1
#
_cell.length_a   1.000
_cell.length_b   1.000
_cell.length_c   1.000
_cell.angle_alpha   90.00
_cell.angle_beta   90.00
_cell.angle_gamma   90.00
#
_symmetry.space_group_name_H-M   'P 1'
#
loop_
_entity.id
_entity.type
_entity.pdbx_description
1 polymer ?
#
loop_
_entity_poly.entity_id
_entity_poly.type
_entity_poly.pdbx_seq_one_letter_code
_entity_poly.pdbx_strand_id
1 'polypeptide(L)'
;MTTLILKFKSYAIALLITLLFLGCYSTENVNITVRVDSKVDMRKYRTIAVMDFVDKNSKSANDNGKLIARMIRKQLKKSKDFQILEERNMTIEGEVHENELDDLNVLVSLGNQLGVDALIVGSFEAYQRYQSIPYIVDRY
;
A
#
# COMPACT_ATOMS: atom_id res chain seq x y z
N MET A 1 3.16 -65.58 -17.17
CA MET A 1 3.34 -64.83 -15.89
C MET A 1 3.94 -63.43 -16.08
N THR A 2 4.24 -62.98 -17.30
CA THR A 2 4.88 -61.69 -17.61
C THR A 2 3.90 -60.56 -17.94
N THR A 3 2.69 -60.87 -18.41
CA THR A 3 1.66 -59.89 -18.79
C THR A 3 0.94 -59.26 -17.59
N LEU A 4 0.89 -59.94 -16.44
CA LEU A 4 0.25 -59.44 -15.22
C LEU A 4 1.09 -58.32 -14.55
N ILE A 5 2.41 -58.48 -14.60
CA ILE A 5 3.38 -57.53 -14.02
C ILE A 5 3.40 -56.21 -14.80
N LEU A 6 3.21 -56.27 -16.13
CA LEU A 6 3.15 -55.07 -16.98
C LEU A 6 1.89 -54.24 -16.71
N LYS A 7 0.73 -54.88 -16.52
CA LYS A 7 -0.51 -54.18 -16.17
C LYS A 7 -0.41 -53.52 -14.81
N PHE A 8 0.19 -54.18 -13.82
CA PHE A 8 0.36 -53.63 -12.48
C PHE A 8 1.27 -52.38 -12.45
N LYS A 9 2.36 -52.38 -13.23
CA LYS A 9 3.20 -51.18 -13.42
C LYS A 9 2.45 -50.04 -14.10
N SER A 10 1.61 -50.32 -15.10
CA SER A 10 0.83 -49.31 -15.81
C SER A 10 -0.19 -48.60 -14.90
N TYR A 11 -0.90 -49.36 -14.05
CA TYR A 11 -1.83 -48.79 -13.07
C TYR A 11 -1.14 -47.97 -11.99
N ALA A 12 0.05 -48.39 -11.53
CA ALA A 12 0.82 -47.64 -10.54
C ALA A 12 1.28 -46.27 -11.07
N ILE A 13 1.69 -46.20 -12.34
CA ILE A 13 2.12 -44.95 -12.98
C ILE A 13 0.92 -44.02 -13.20
N ALA A 14 -0.23 -44.56 -13.63
CA ALA A 14 -1.45 -43.77 -13.81
C ALA A 14 -1.93 -43.13 -12.50
N LEU A 15 -1.84 -43.86 -11.38
CA LEU A 15 -2.24 -43.40 -10.05
C LEU A 15 -1.27 -42.34 -9.48
N LEU A 16 0.03 -42.49 -9.72
CA LEU A 16 1.04 -41.50 -9.34
C LEU A 16 0.83 -40.16 -10.07
N ILE A 17 0.49 -40.21 -11.36
CA ILE A 17 0.23 -39.02 -12.17
C ILE A 17 -1.03 -38.29 -11.67
N THR A 18 -2.10 -39.02 -11.34
CA THR A 18 -3.33 -38.40 -10.80
C THR A 18 -3.10 -37.74 -9.45
N LEU A 19 -2.25 -38.31 -8.60
CA LEU A 19 -1.90 -37.73 -7.30
C LEU A 19 -1.13 -36.41 -7.43
N LEU A 20 -0.24 -36.29 -8.42
CA LEU A 20 0.55 -35.08 -8.67
C LEU A 20 -0.30 -33.91 -9.16
N PHE A 21 -1.39 -34.17 -9.89
CA PHE A 21 -2.31 -33.12 -10.35
C PHE A 21 -3.25 -32.59 -9.25
N LEU A 22 -3.50 -33.36 -8.19
CA LEU A 22 -4.33 -32.92 -7.06
C LEU A 22 -3.59 -32.00 -6.08
N GLY A 23 -2.25 -31.94 -6.13
CA GLY A 23 -1.43 -31.14 -5.22
C GLY A 23 -1.20 -29.68 -5.63
N CYS A 24 -1.67 -29.24 -6.80
CA CYS A 24 -1.35 -27.91 -7.33
C CYS A 24 -2.47 -26.85 -7.14
N TYR A 25 -3.50 -27.17 -6.36
CA TYR A 25 -4.63 -26.28 -6.11
C TYR A 25 -4.74 -26.01 -4.61
N SER A 26 -3.99 -25.04 -4.11
CA SER A 26 -4.55 -24.03 -3.19
C SER A 26 -3.42 -23.10 -2.73
N THR A 27 -3.20 -22.03 -3.48
CA THR A 27 -2.68 -20.80 -2.89
C THR A 27 -3.88 -20.02 -2.38
N GLU A 28 -4.31 -20.33 -1.16
CA GLU A 28 -5.32 -19.52 -0.49
C GLU A 28 -4.75 -18.12 -0.25
N ASN A 29 -5.34 -17.14 -0.91
CA ASN A 29 -5.01 -15.73 -0.71
C ASN A 29 -5.55 -15.35 0.67
N VAL A 30 -4.71 -15.45 1.70
CA VAL A 30 -5.07 -15.05 3.06
C VAL A 30 -5.14 -13.53 3.11
N ASN A 31 -6.34 -12.99 2.89
CA ASN A 31 -6.59 -11.57 3.02
C ASN A 31 -6.71 -11.22 4.51
N ILE A 32 -5.55 -11.02 5.16
CA ILE A 32 -5.49 -10.55 6.55
C ILE A 32 -5.95 -9.09 6.56
N THR A 33 -7.24 -8.89 6.82
CA THR A 33 -7.77 -7.56 7.05
C THR A 33 -7.36 -7.14 8.46
N VAL A 34 -6.22 -6.45 8.58
CA VAL A 34 -5.79 -5.86 9.85
C VAL A 34 -6.78 -4.76 10.21
N ARG A 35 -7.76 -5.08 11.05
CA ARG A 35 -8.68 -4.11 11.66
C ARG A 35 -8.07 -3.66 12.97
N VAL A 36 -7.47 -2.48 12.97
CA VAL A 36 -7.10 -1.79 14.20
C VAL A 36 -8.38 -1.15 14.74
N ASP A 37 -8.71 -1.39 16.00
CA ASP A 37 -9.83 -0.71 16.67
C ASP A 37 -9.54 0.79 16.74
N SER A 38 -10.02 1.51 15.74
CA SER A 38 -10.00 2.96 15.71
C SER A 38 -11.17 3.48 16.54
N LYS A 39 -10.91 4.38 17.49
CA LYS A 39 -11.95 5.15 18.19
C LYS A 39 -12.72 6.09 17.25
N VAL A 40 -12.30 6.20 15.99
CA VAL A 40 -12.86 7.08 14.96
C VAL A 40 -13.85 6.29 14.11
N ASP A 41 -15.12 6.71 14.14
CA ASP A 41 -16.16 6.13 13.29
C ASP A 41 -15.99 6.58 11.84
N MET A 42 -15.35 5.73 11.03
CA MET A 42 -15.04 5.99 9.63
C MET A 42 -16.28 6.18 8.74
N ARG A 43 -17.48 5.77 9.19
CA ARG A 43 -18.73 5.91 8.42
C ARG A 43 -19.18 7.36 8.27
N LYS A 44 -18.66 8.25 9.11
CA LYS A 44 -19.02 9.68 9.13
C LYS A 44 -18.24 10.51 8.12
N TYR A 45 -17.14 9.98 7.59
CA TYR A 45 -16.26 10.70 6.67
C TYR A 45 -16.48 10.17 5.26
N ARG A 46 -17.02 11.01 4.37
CA ARG A 46 -17.24 10.67 2.97
C ARG A 46 -16.14 11.22 2.09
N THR A 47 -15.69 12.43 2.36
CA THR A 47 -14.69 13.12 1.55
C THR A 47 -13.38 13.26 2.34
N ILE A 48 -12.28 12.78 1.75
CA ILE A 48 -10.96 12.80 2.38
C ILE A 48 -9.97 13.54 1.48
N ALA A 49 -9.23 14.49 2.04
CA ALA A 49 -8.04 15.05 1.41
C ALA A 49 -6.77 14.39 1.96
N VAL A 50 -5.79 14.18 1.09
CA VAL A 50 -4.45 13.72 1.45
C VAL A 50 -3.46 14.76 0.96
N MET A 51 -2.84 15.47 1.89
CA MET A 51 -1.85 16.51 1.59
C MET A 51 -0.48 15.92 1.34
N ASP A 52 0.39 16.73 0.76
CA ASP A 52 1.80 16.42 0.62
C ASP A 52 2.44 16.30 2.01
N PHE A 53 3.26 15.26 2.20
CA PHE A 53 3.92 15.02 3.47
C PHE A 53 5.15 15.92 3.58
N VAL A 54 5.36 16.49 4.77
CA VAL A 54 6.49 17.42 5.02
C VAL A 54 7.75 16.63 5.37
N ASP A 55 8.87 16.93 4.72
CA ASP A 55 10.17 16.32 5.07
C ASP A 55 10.75 17.02 6.31
N LYS A 56 10.90 16.28 7.42
CA LYS A 56 11.48 16.80 8.66
C LYS A 56 12.92 17.28 8.49
N ASN A 57 13.66 16.68 7.56
CA ASN A 57 15.08 16.93 7.42
C ASN A 57 15.41 18.11 6.50
N SER A 58 14.39 18.81 5.96
CA SER A 58 14.38 20.09 5.21
C SER A 58 15.41 20.30 4.08
N LYS A 59 16.34 19.37 3.89
CA LYS A 59 17.49 19.44 2.98
C LYS A 59 17.23 18.72 1.68
N SER A 60 16.16 17.94 1.59
CA SER A 60 15.78 17.25 0.37
C SER A 60 14.77 18.10 -0.40
N ALA A 61 15.22 18.72 -1.50
CA ALA A 61 14.32 19.29 -2.52
C ALA A 61 13.56 18.19 -3.31
N ASN A 62 13.40 17.00 -2.73
CA ASN A 62 12.78 15.86 -3.40
C ASN A 62 11.27 15.88 -3.17
N ASP A 63 10.53 15.62 -4.24
CA ASP A 63 9.08 15.41 -4.25
C ASP A 63 8.63 14.09 -3.57
N ASN A 64 9.40 13.58 -2.60
CA ASN A 64 9.09 12.35 -1.86
C ASN A 64 7.79 12.49 -1.07
N GLY A 65 7.51 13.68 -0.51
CA GLY A 65 6.26 13.97 0.18
C GLY A 65 5.03 13.81 -0.72
N LYS A 66 5.12 14.37 -1.94
CA LYS A 66 4.10 14.18 -3.00
C LYS A 66 3.96 12.73 -3.40
N LEU A 67 5.07 12.00 -3.52
CA LEU A 67 5.03 10.58 -3.88
C LEU A 67 4.29 9.76 -2.83
N ILE A 68 4.55 9.99 -1.54
CA ILE A 68 3.85 9.34 -0.42
C ILE A 68 2.35 9.66 -0.50
N ALA A 69 1.99 10.94 -0.63
CA ALA A 69 0.60 11.37 -0.77
C ALA A 69 -0.11 10.69 -1.95
N ARG A 70 0.55 10.60 -3.11
CA ARG A 70 0.01 9.91 -4.30
C ARG A 70 -0.20 8.42 -4.07
N MET A 71 0.72 7.75 -3.37
CA MET A 71 0.59 6.33 -3.04
C MET A 71 -0.62 6.09 -2.11
N ILE A 72 -0.76 6.91 -1.07
CA ILE A 72 -1.90 6.84 -0.13
C ILE A 72 -3.21 7.10 -0.88
N ARG A 73 -3.29 8.17 -1.67
CA ARG A 73 -4.48 8.48 -2.49
C ARG A 73 -4.85 7.30 -3.40
N LYS A 74 -3.88 6.70 -4.08
CA LYS A 74 -4.10 5.54 -4.96
C LYS A 74 -4.68 4.36 -4.18
N GLN A 75 -4.15 4.08 -2.99
CA GLN A 75 -4.60 2.95 -2.20
C GLN A 75 -5.99 3.19 -1.59
N LEU A 76 -6.27 4.40 -1.11
CA LEU A 76 -7.59 4.78 -0.62
C LEU A 76 -8.64 4.72 -1.73
N LYS A 77 -8.35 5.24 -2.93
CA LYS A 77 -9.25 5.15 -4.09
C LYS A 77 -9.57 3.70 -4.47
N LYS A 78 -8.64 2.76 -4.28
CA LYS A 78 -8.85 1.34 -4.57
C LYS A 78 -9.94 0.72 -3.69
N SER A 79 -10.09 1.20 -2.45
CA SER A 79 -11.14 0.71 -1.53
C SER A 79 -12.55 1.07 -2.00
N LYS A 80 -12.72 2.19 -2.73
CA LYS A 80 -14.02 2.78 -3.12
C LYS A 80 -14.94 3.17 -1.95
N ASP A 81 -14.44 3.14 -0.72
CA ASP A 81 -15.20 3.49 0.47
C ASP A 81 -15.29 5.01 0.69
N PHE A 82 -14.39 5.78 0.06
CA PHE A 82 -14.21 7.21 0.28
C PHE A 82 -14.09 7.99 -1.03
N GLN A 83 -14.60 9.23 -1.03
CA GLN A 83 -14.35 10.21 -2.06
C GLN A 83 -13.03 10.92 -1.77
N ILE A 84 -11.98 10.54 -2.51
CA ILE A 84 -10.65 11.14 -2.34
C ILE A 84 -10.55 12.39 -3.20
N LEU A 85 -10.25 13.53 -2.59
CA LEU A 85 -10.03 14.78 -3.30
C LEU A 85 -8.83 14.64 -4.25
N GLU A 86 -9.00 15.10 -5.49
CA GLU A 86 -7.91 15.12 -6.48
C GLU A 86 -6.95 16.26 -6.18
N GLU A 87 -5.65 16.03 -6.42
CA GLU A 87 -4.58 17.02 -6.17
C GLU A 87 -4.81 18.33 -6.92
N ARG A 88 -5.30 18.28 -8.16
CA ARG A 88 -5.66 19.47 -8.94
C ARG A 88 -6.79 20.31 -8.32
N ASN A 89 -7.57 19.72 -7.42
CA ASN A 89 -8.65 20.39 -6.71
C ASN A 89 -8.22 20.81 -5.28
N MET A 90 -6.99 20.49 -4.86
CA MET A 90 -6.41 20.95 -3.61
C MET A 90 -5.75 22.30 -3.86
N THR A 91 -6.54 23.36 -3.84
CA THR A 91 -6.03 24.72 -3.89
C THR A 91 -5.95 25.24 -2.47
N ILE A 92 -4.74 25.43 -1.97
CA ILE A 92 -4.45 25.89 -0.62
C ILE A 92 -3.62 27.16 -0.73
N GLU A 93 -3.93 28.16 0.08
CA GLU A 93 -3.14 29.39 0.14
C GLU A 93 -1.86 29.13 0.95
N GLY A 94 -0.75 28.87 0.27
CA GLY A 94 0.57 28.70 0.88
C GLY A 94 1.08 27.26 0.94
N GLU A 95 2.34 27.10 1.33
CA GLU A 95 2.94 25.80 1.65
C GLU A 95 2.72 25.49 3.12
N VAL A 96 2.30 24.26 3.44
CA VAL A 96 2.15 23.82 4.83
C VAL A 96 3.51 23.42 5.38
N HIS A 97 3.91 24.06 6.47
CA HIS A 97 5.19 23.80 7.13
C HIS A 97 5.05 22.78 8.26
N GLU A 98 6.16 22.15 8.66
CA GLU A 98 6.15 21.10 9.71
C GLU A 98 5.55 21.60 11.02
N ASN A 99 5.88 22.82 11.43
CA ASN A 99 5.37 23.47 12.65
C ASN A 99 3.85 23.69 12.64
N GLU A 100 3.23 23.73 11.46
CA GLU A 100 1.79 23.89 11.31
C GLU A 100 1.04 22.56 11.44
N LEU A 101 1.75 21.42 11.32
CA LEU A 101 1.16 20.09 11.50
C LEU A 101 0.80 19.79 12.96
N ASP A 102 1.39 20.51 13.91
CA ASP A 102 1.10 20.36 15.34
C ASP A 102 -0.06 21.25 15.82
N ASP A 103 -0.46 22.26 15.02
CA ASP A 103 -1.58 23.14 15.37
C ASP A 103 -2.91 22.63 14.79
N LEU A 104 -3.73 22.06 15.67
CA LEU A 104 -5.05 21.55 15.32
C LEU A 104 -5.95 22.61 14.67
N ASN A 105 -5.85 23.88 15.06
CA ASN A 105 -6.68 24.94 14.48
C ASN A 105 -6.32 25.19 13.02
N VAL A 106 -5.02 25.16 12.71
CA VAL A 106 -4.52 25.27 11.33
C VAL A 106 -5.03 24.10 10.51
N LEU A 107 -4.90 22.87 11.00
CA LEU A 107 -5.36 21.67 10.29
C LEU A 107 -6.88 21.66 10.04
N VAL A 108 -7.68 22.10 11.03
CA VAL A 108 -9.14 22.23 10.86
C VAL A 108 -9.47 23.30 9.82
N SER A 109 -8.77 24.44 9.84
CA SER A 109 -8.96 25.49 8.83
C SER A 109 -8.64 24.99 7.42
N LEU A 110 -7.54 24.26 7.24
CA LEU A 110 -7.17 23.64 5.97
C LEU A 110 -8.23 22.64 5.49
N GLY A 111 -8.73 21.78 6.38
CA GLY A 111 -9.81 20.85 6.05
C GLY A 111 -11.09 21.58 5.58
N ASN A 112 -11.44 22.68 6.26
CA ASN A 112 -12.59 23.51 5.89
C ASN A 112 -12.39 24.23 4.56
N GLN A 113 -11.20 24.77 4.28
CA GLN A 113 -10.86 25.38 2.99
C GLN A 113 -10.99 24.39 1.83
N LEU A 114 -10.56 23.16 2.06
CA LEU A 114 -10.65 22.07 1.08
C LEU A 114 -12.05 21.45 0.97
N GLY A 115 -12.97 21.79 1.88
CA GLY A 115 -14.33 21.24 1.91
C GLY A 115 -14.38 19.72 2.15
N VAL A 116 -13.49 19.20 2.99
CA VAL A 116 -13.38 17.76 3.28
C VAL A 116 -13.80 17.41 4.70
N ASP A 117 -14.30 16.19 4.89
CA ASP A 117 -14.69 15.68 6.20
C ASP A 117 -13.48 15.23 7.03
N ALA A 118 -12.44 14.77 6.35
CA ALA A 118 -11.20 14.33 6.96
C ALA A 118 -9.98 14.76 6.16
N LEU A 119 -8.91 15.07 6.89
CA LEU A 119 -7.63 15.48 6.35
C LEU A 119 -6.55 14.48 6.79
N ILE A 120 -5.80 13.95 5.82
CA ILE A 120 -4.61 13.13 6.06
C ILE A 120 -3.40 14.01 5.76
N VAL A 121 -2.67 14.32 6.82
CA VAL A 121 -1.44 15.10 6.83
C VAL A 121 -0.38 14.35 7.63
N GLY A 122 0.87 14.67 7.38
CA GLY A 122 1.96 14.11 8.17
C GLY A 122 3.31 14.60 7.72
N SER A 123 4.30 14.29 8.54
CA SER A 123 5.70 14.48 8.21
C SER A 123 6.39 13.13 8.06
N PHE A 124 7.48 13.09 7.31
CA PHE A 124 8.29 11.91 7.10
C PHE A 124 9.77 12.21 7.29
N GLU A 125 10.53 11.16 7.58
CA GLU A 125 11.98 11.24 7.65
C GLU A 125 12.56 10.16 6.74
N ALA A 126 13.28 10.57 5.68
CA ALA A 126 13.90 9.65 4.74
C ALA A 126 15.30 9.26 5.21
N TYR A 127 15.53 7.97 5.38
CA TYR A 127 16.86 7.40 5.62
C TYR A 127 17.33 6.63 4.39
N GLN A 128 18.40 7.11 3.73
CA GLN A 128 19.07 6.33 2.69
C GLN A 128 20.15 5.46 3.34
N ARG A 129 19.92 4.14 3.39
CA ARG A 129 21.01 3.19 3.65
C ARG A 129 21.59 2.74 2.32
N TYR A 130 22.85 3.06 2.08
CA TYR A 130 23.61 2.44 1.00
C TYR A 130 23.69 0.93 1.25
N GLN A 131 22.92 0.14 0.50
CA GLN A 131 23.16 -1.29 0.39
C GLN A 131 24.14 -1.49 -0.77
N SER A 132 25.28 -2.12 -0.49
CA SER A 132 26.21 -2.57 -1.52
C SER A 132 25.48 -3.54 -2.45
N ILE A 133 25.41 -3.20 -3.74
CA ILE A 133 24.90 -4.10 -4.77
C ILE A 133 25.79 -5.35 -4.75
N PRO A 134 25.27 -6.56 -4.50
CA PRO A 134 26.09 -7.76 -4.59
C PRO A 134 26.56 -7.88 -6.05
N TYR A 135 27.88 -7.84 -6.23
CA TYR A 135 28.52 -8.03 -7.53
C TYR A 135 28.28 -9.49 -7.96
N ILE A 136 27.27 -9.72 -8.80
CA ILE A 136 27.01 -11.01 -9.42
C ILE A 136 28.05 -11.15 -10.53
N VAL A 137 29.10 -11.93 -10.28
CA VAL A 137 30.02 -12.36 -11.34
C VAL A 137 29.34 -13.52 -12.04
N ASP A 138 28.78 -13.27 -13.23
CA ASP A 138 28.43 -14.36 -14.13
C ASP A 138 29.73 -15.11 -14.48
N ARG A 139 29.84 -16.35 -13.99
CA ARG A 139 30.91 -17.26 -14.44
C ARG A 139 30.49 -17.82 -15.80
N TYR A 140 31.07 -17.26 -16.85
CA TYR A 140 31.14 -17.89 -18.17
C TYR A 140 32.08 -19.09 -18.15
#